data_AF-A0A960TE11-F1
#
_entry.id   AF-A0A960TE11-F1
#
_cell.length_a   1.000
_cell.length_b   1.000
_cell.length_c   1.000
_cell.angle_alpha   90.00
_cell.angle_beta   90.00
_cell.angle_gamma   90.00
#
_symmetry.space_group_name_H-M   'P 1'
#
loop_
_entity.id
_entity.type
_entity.pdbx_description
1 polymer ?
#
loop_
_entity_poly.entity_id
_entity_poly.type
_entity_poly.pdbx_seq_one_letter_code
_entity_poly.pdbx_strand_id
1 'polypeptide(L)'
;MKQVLKTGNQAQGTGLPRMRRWLLAGGMGGLALAGIFALVSWPSSGHAWFFFIAKNGLRQQWVFSSGCNPSARPIKVTYDTDDPSNGSITYGNIIKGIHDEWNQQSASPLNLMTQITTNGANIEYQEMSVSAVNAYLQNPVAGTIRVVYDSNGDVLRNLGIDPQNILGIGLPLAMDSNRPNEICSGLMILNGSLLNNLGPVYYRYTLLHELGHVLGFAHSIAGDNGSAGLVDASTSDYIPVMHPFAPNPPSLSKTLTDDEKAGLNSVYGP
;
A
#
# COMPACT_ATOMS: atom_id res chain seq x y z
N MET A 1 46.68 68.41 30.30
CA MET A 1 47.00 67.72 31.57
C MET A 1 47.35 66.28 31.21
N LYS A 2 48.62 65.87 31.42
CA LYS A 2 49.23 64.52 31.29
C LYS A 2 48.89 63.69 30.04
N GLN A 3 49.80 63.09 29.26
CA GLN A 3 51.26 63.12 29.07
C GLN A 3 51.51 62.18 27.86
N VAL A 4 52.32 62.63 26.87
CA VAL A 4 53.51 61.88 26.33
C VAL A 4 53.23 60.63 25.47
N LEU A 5 53.84 60.39 24.30
CA LEU A 5 54.72 61.12 23.38
C LEU A 5 54.69 60.35 22.03
N LYS A 6 54.93 61.05 20.93
CA LYS A 6 55.11 60.49 19.57
C LYS A 6 56.51 59.89 19.39
N THR A 7 56.58 58.83 18.57
CA THR A 7 57.52 58.50 17.45
C THR A 7 57.10 57.10 16.97
N GLY A 8 57.09 56.67 15.70
CA GLY A 8 57.85 56.98 14.50
C GLY A 8 58.41 55.66 13.93
N ASN A 9 58.12 55.38 12.65
CA ASN A 9 58.80 54.49 11.69
C ASN A 9 58.43 53.00 11.45
N GLN A 10 58.24 52.75 10.14
CA GLN A 10 58.65 51.64 9.27
C GLN A 10 57.75 50.42 8.99
N ALA A 11 57.28 50.42 7.72
CA ALA A 11 57.46 49.41 6.67
C ALA A 11 56.55 48.17 6.59
N GLN A 12 55.89 48.12 5.43
CA GLN A 12 55.65 46.98 4.54
C GLN A 12 54.83 45.80 5.06
N GLY A 13 53.65 45.63 4.46
CA GLY A 13 52.83 44.44 4.57
C GLY A 13 51.65 44.55 3.64
N THR A 14 51.88 44.17 2.38
CA THR A 14 50.94 44.07 1.27
C THR A 14 49.62 43.40 1.66
N GLY A 15 48.48 43.97 1.23
CA GLY A 15 47.23 43.20 1.28
C GLY A 15 45.95 43.98 1.04
N LEU A 16 45.56 44.06 -0.23
CA LEU A 16 44.18 44.17 -0.76
C LEU A 16 43.50 45.56 -0.80
N PRO A 17 43.09 46.01 -2.00
CA PRO A 17 42.28 47.21 -2.17
C PRO A 17 40.78 46.95 -1.96
N ARG A 18 40.12 48.00 -1.47
CA ARG A 18 38.67 48.19 -1.44
C ARG A 18 38.04 48.09 -2.83
N MET A 19 36.86 47.46 -2.82
CA MET A 19 35.70 47.63 -3.71
C MET A 19 35.73 48.82 -4.70
N ARG A 20 35.44 48.53 -5.97
CA ARG A 20 34.11 48.77 -6.59
C ARG A 20 34.17 48.47 -8.08
N ARG A 21 33.37 47.50 -8.54
CA ARG A 21 32.21 47.70 -9.45
C ARG A 21 31.68 46.33 -9.89
N TRP A 22 30.43 46.08 -9.50
CA TRP A 22 29.37 45.38 -10.24
C TRP A 22 29.77 44.61 -11.50
N LEU A 23 29.46 43.30 -11.53
CA LEU A 23 28.57 42.68 -12.51
C LEU A 23 28.46 41.16 -12.25
N LEU A 24 27.23 40.74 -11.92
CA LEU A 24 26.56 39.52 -12.37
C LEU A 24 27.45 38.43 -13.00
N ALA A 25 27.69 37.34 -12.25
CA ALA A 25 27.80 35.94 -12.72
C ALA A 25 28.65 35.14 -11.73
N GLY A 26 28.02 34.33 -10.88
CA GLY A 26 28.79 33.45 -9.97
C GLY A 26 28.00 32.78 -8.85
N GLY A 27 26.67 32.74 -8.94
CA GLY A 27 25.80 32.18 -7.91
C GLY A 27 24.97 30.97 -8.36
N MET A 28 25.33 30.30 -9.45
CA MET A 28 24.60 29.12 -9.96
C MET A 28 25.54 28.00 -10.44
N GLY A 29 26.71 27.83 -9.81
CA GLY A 29 27.66 26.76 -10.14
C GLY A 29 27.71 25.61 -9.13
N GLY A 30 27.17 25.80 -7.92
CA GLY A 30 27.37 24.87 -6.78
C GLY A 30 26.18 23.95 -6.45
N LEU A 31 25.00 24.17 -7.01
CA LEU A 31 23.81 23.36 -6.73
C LEU A 31 23.40 22.43 -7.88
N ALA A 32 24.04 22.53 -9.04
CA ALA A 32 23.77 21.66 -10.19
C ALA A 32 24.55 20.32 -10.14
N LEU A 33 25.58 20.17 -9.30
CA LEU A 33 26.38 18.95 -9.24
C LEU A 33 25.96 17.96 -8.13
N ALA A 34 25.18 18.40 -7.14
CA ALA A 34 24.55 17.48 -6.18
C ALA A 34 23.27 16.82 -6.75
N GLY A 35 22.66 17.41 -7.79
CA GLY A 35 21.48 16.88 -8.45
C GLY A 35 21.75 15.92 -9.62
N ILE A 36 23.00 15.84 -10.11
CA ILE A 36 23.34 15.01 -11.28
C ILE A 36 24.05 13.70 -10.87
N PHE A 37 24.64 13.62 -9.67
CA PHE A 37 25.25 12.38 -9.18
C PHE A 37 24.25 11.36 -8.56
N ALA A 38 22.97 11.72 -8.45
CA ALA A 38 21.91 10.79 -8.04
C ALA A 38 21.27 10.03 -9.22
N LEU A 39 21.69 10.30 -10.47
CA LEU A 39 21.15 9.68 -11.68
C LEU A 39 21.97 8.48 -12.21
N VAL A 40 23.07 8.11 -11.57
CA VAL A 40 23.97 7.03 -12.06
C VAL A 40 24.13 5.88 -11.07
N SER A 41 23.29 5.81 -10.04
CA SER A 41 23.25 4.66 -9.13
C SER A 41 21.86 4.42 -8.55
N TRP A 42 20.82 4.54 -9.38
CA TRP A 42 19.55 3.90 -9.03
C TRP A 42 19.69 2.41 -9.32
N PRO A 43 19.51 1.53 -8.32
CA PRO A 43 19.28 0.12 -8.62
C PRO A 43 18.07 0.06 -9.57
N SER A 44 18.12 -0.83 -10.55
CA SER A 44 17.11 -1.03 -11.60
C SER A 44 15.74 -1.52 -11.10
N SER A 45 15.43 -1.30 -9.82
CA SER A 45 14.19 -1.62 -9.12
C SER A 45 13.83 -0.44 -8.21
N GLY A 46 13.22 0.61 -8.78
CA GLY A 46 12.62 1.66 -7.98
C GLY A 46 11.41 1.09 -7.23
N HIS A 47 11.43 1.15 -5.90
CA HIS A 47 10.24 0.90 -5.08
C HIS A 47 9.34 2.14 -5.15
N ALA A 48 8.07 1.95 -5.50
CA ALA A 48 7.11 3.03 -5.69
C ALA A 48 5.71 2.58 -5.25
N TRP A 49 5.59 2.27 -3.96
CA TRP A 49 4.32 2.00 -3.30
C TRP A 49 3.63 3.30 -2.86
N PHE A 50 2.31 3.30 -2.93
CA PHE A 50 1.46 4.44 -2.52
C PHE A 50 0.52 4.03 -1.40
N PHE A 51 -0.03 5.04 -0.73
CA PHE A 51 -1.08 4.87 0.28
C PHE A 51 -2.27 5.76 -0.06
N PHE A 52 -3.45 5.38 0.38
CA PHE A 52 -4.60 6.25 0.24
C PHE A 52 -4.41 7.52 1.09
N ILE A 53 -4.78 8.67 0.53
CA ILE A 53 -4.76 9.95 1.22
C ILE A 53 -6.20 10.27 1.64
N ALA A 54 -6.43 10.43 2.93
CA ALA A 54 -7.72 10.84 3.45
C ALA A 54 -8.02 12.31 3.13
N LYS A 55 -9.29 12.71 3.32
CA LYS A 55 -9.75 14.09 3.10
C LYS A 55 -8.95 15.15 3.86
N ASN A 56 -8.35 14.79 5.00
CA ASN A 56 -7.52 15.69 5.79
C ASN A 56 -6.05 15.76 5.31
N GLY A 57 -5.72 15.15 4.17
CA GLY A 57 -4.36 15.14 3.60
C GLY A 57 -3.40 14.15 4.27
N LEU A 58 -3.87 13.40 5.26
CA LEU A 58 -3.06 12.39 5.95
C LEU A 58 -3.20 11.03 5.29
N ARG A 59 -2.17 10.20 5.42
CA ARG A 59 -2.18 8.80 5.03
C ARG A 59 -3.31 8.03 5.74
N GLN A 60 -4.11 7.30 4.99
CA GLN A 60 -4.98 6.27 5.52
C GLN A 60 -4.16 5.06 5.97
N GLN A 61 -4.37 4.64 7.21
CA GLN A 61 -3.71 3.47 7.78
C GLN A 61 -4.59 2.81 8.84
N TRP A 62 -4.42 1.50 9.01
CA TRP A 62 -5.05 0.82 10.13
C TRP A 62 -4.44 1.27 11.45
N VAL A 63 -5.28 1.67 12.41
CA VAL A 63 -4.83 2.10 13.74
C VAL A 63 -5.25 1.08 14.79
N PHE A 64 -4.31 0.71 15.67
CA PHE A 64 -4.51 -0.38 16.64
C PHE A 64 -4.64 0.08 18.09
N SER A 65 -4.37 1.36 18.37
CA SER A 65 -4.25 1.91 19.73
C SER A 65 -5.11 3.17 19.93
N SER A 66 -6.15 3.36 19.12
CA SER A 66 -6.89 4.63 19.10
C SER A 66 -8.41 4.46 18.91
N GLY A 67 -9.12 5.55 18.61
CA GLY A 67 -10.55 5.78 18.85
C GLY A 67 -11.53 4.82 18.19
N CYS A 68 -11.06 3.97 17.27
CA CYS A 68 -11.87 2.94 16.67
C CYS A 68 -11.74 1.56 17.35
N ASN A 69 -10.60 1.25 17.95
CA ASN A 69 -10.36 0.01 18.69
C ASN A 69 -8.97 0.05 19.38
N PRO A 70 -8.89 0.29 20.71
CA PRO A 70 -7.62 0.34 21.44
C PRO A 70 -6.87 -1.00 21.57
N SER A 71 -7.46 -2.11 21.11
CA SER A 71 -6.94 -3.49 21.29
C SER A 71 -7.04 -4.34 20.01
N ALA A 72 -7.08 -3.72 18.82
CA ALA A 72 -7.60 -4.34 17.59
C ALA A 72 -6.71 -5.39 16.91
N ARG A 73 -5.53 -5.70 17.46
CA ARG A 73 -4.70 -6.77 16.89
C ARG A 73 -5.04 -8.10 17.56
N PRO A 74 -5.18 -9.19 16.77
CA PRO A 74 -5.20 -9.22 15.31
C PRO A 74 -6.55 -8.77 14.71
N ILE A 75 -6.54 -8.21 13.50
CA ILE A 75 -7.73 -7.88 12.71
C ILE A 75 -8.46 -9.19 12.36
N LYS A 76 -9.76 -9.24 12.63
CA LYS A 76 -10.59 -10.39 12.25
C LYS A 76 -10.95 -10.32 10.77
N VAL A 77 -10.74 -11.39 10.01
CA VAL A 77 -11.22 -11.48 8.63
C VAL A 77 -12.33 -12.51 8.57
N THR A 78 -13.45 -12.15 7.94
CA THR A 78 -14.63 -13.00 7.76
C THR A 78 -14.93 -13.12 6.28
N TYR A 79 -15.42 -14.27 5.85
CA TYR A 79 -15.72 -14.57 4.44
C TYR A 79 -17.22 -14.80 4.28
N ASP A 80 -17.76 -14.58 3.10
CA ASP A 80 -19.16 -14.86 2.83
C ASP A 80 -19.38 -16.36 2.50
N THR A 81 -20.55 -16.91 2.81
CA THR A 81 -20.85 -18.35 2.74
C THR A 81 -20.72 -18.97 1.35
N ASP A 82 -20.80 -18.17 0.29
CA ASP A 82 -20.66 -18.60 -1.09
C ASP A 82 -19.23 -18.48 -1.62
N ASP A 83 -18.28 -18.04 -0.79
CA ASP A 83 -16.86 -18.11 -1.12
C ASP A 83 -16.45 -19.58 -1.38
N PRO A 84 -15.68 -19.85 -2.45
CA PRO A 84 -15.27 -21.20 -2.82
C PRO A 84 -14.43 -21.91 -1.74
N SER A 85 -13.91 -21.22 -0.73
CA SER A 85 -13.27 -21.83 0.44
C SER A 85 -14.22 -22.56 1.36
N ASN A 86 -15.51 -22.24 1.34
CA ASN A 86 -16.49 -22.90 2.18
C ASN A 86 -16.66 -24.36 1.76
N GLY A 87 -16.06 -25.27 2.53
CA GLY A 87 -16.02 -26.70 2.23
C GLY A 87 -14.88 -27.15 1.29
N SER A 88 -13.98 -26.24 0.87
CA SER A 88 -12.86 -26.57 -0.01
C SER A 88 -11.50 -26.35 0.68
N ILE A 89 -10.77 -27.44 0.90
CA ILE A 89 -9.41 -27.39 1.44
C ILE A 89 -8.47 -26.62 0.50
N THR A 90 -8.68 -26.72 -0.82
CA THR A 90 -7.85 -26.02 -1.83
C THR A 90 -7.94 -24.50 -1.68
N TYR A 91 -9.14 -23.96 -1.61
CA TYR A 91 -9.33 -22.51 -1.43
C TYR A 91 -9.02 -22.08 0.02
N GLY A 92 -9.28 -22.93 1.01
CA GLY A 92 -8.84 -22.70 2.39
C GLY A 92 -7.31 -22.60 2.53
N ASN A 93 -6.53 -23.38 1.76
CA ASN A 93 -5.07 -23.25 1.66
C ASN A 93 -4.64 -21.92 1.04
N ILE A 94 -5.36 -21.47 0.01
CA ILE A 94 -5.09 -20.19 -0.65
C ILE A 94 -5.27 -19.04 0.33
N ILE A 95 -6.42 -18.98 1.01
CA ILE A 95 -6.72 -17.97 2.03
C ILE A 95 -5.65 -17.99 3.13
N LYS A 96 -5.29 -19.18 3.63
CA LYS A 96 -4.22 -19.31 4.63
C LYS A 96 -2.91 -18.71 4.12
N GLY A 97 -2.48 -19.06 2.91
CA GLY A 97 -1.23 -18.55 2.32
C GLY A 97 -1.23 -17.02 2.22
N ILE A 98 -2.34 -16.42 1.80
CA ILE A 98 -2.49 -14.96 1.69
C ILE A 98 -2.42 -14.28 3.07
N HIS A 99 -3.13 -14.84 4.07
CA HIS A 99 -3.04 -14.34 5.44
C HIS A 99 -1.62 -14.45 5.99
N ASP A 100 -0.93 -15.57 5.72
CA ASP A 100 0.45 -15.78 6.15
C ASP A 100 1.39 -14.75 5.50
N GLU A 101 1.22 -14.45 4.22
CA GLU A 101 2.03 -13.48 3.48
C GLU A 101 1.91 -12.07 4.07
N TRP A 102 0.69 -11.58 4.29
CA TRP A 102 0.47 -10.26 4.89
C TRP A 102 0.81 -10.21 6.38
N ASN A 103 0.81 -11.34 7.08
CA ASN A 103 1.22 -11.42 8.50
C ASN A 103 2.74 -11.55 8.71
N GLN A 104 3.53 -11.63 7.64
CA GLN A 104 4.98 -11.78 7.72
C GLN A 104 5.71 -10.55 7.20
N GLN A 105 6.80 -10.18 7.86
CA GLN A 105 7.74 -9.18 7.38
C GLN A 105 9.16 -9.69 7.52
N SER A 106 9.81 -10.01 6.39
CA SER A 106 11.26 -10.24 6.16
C SER A 106 12.03 -11.25 7.06
N ALA A 107 11.56 -11.53 8.28
CA ALA A 107 12.10 -12.44 9.31
C ALA A 107 11.22 -12.50 10.59
N SER A 108 10.21 -11.63 10.78
CA SER A 108 9.39 -11.55 12.01
C SER A 108 7.88 -11.50 11.74
N PRO A 109 7.05 -12.10 12.60
CA PRO A 109 5.59 -12.07 12.45
C PRO A 109 5.02 -10.70 12.89
N LEU A 110 4.33 -10.01 11.98
CA LEU A 110 3.63 -8.75 12.26
C LEU A 110 2.29 -8.96 12.98
N ASN A 111 1.69 -10.15 12.81
CA ASN A 111 0.39 -10.54 13.38
C ASN A 111 -0.69 -9.46 13.15
N LEU A 112 -0.79 -8.96 11.92
CA LEU A 112 -1.78 -7.95 11.53
C LEU A 112 -3.20 -8.50 11.62
N MET A 113 -3.42 -9.70 11.08
CA MET A 113 -4.72 -10.35 10.97
C MET A 113 -4.75 -11.70 11.67
N THR A 114 -5.94 -12.18 12.00
CA THR A 114 -6.15 -13.49 12.61
C THR A 114 -5.54 -14.58 11.73
N GLN A 115 -4.72 -15.43 12.36
CA GLN A 115 -4.10 -16.55 11.68
C GLN A 115 -5.15 -17.61 11.32
N ILE A 116 -5.04 -18.15 10.11
CA ILE A 116 -5.80 -19.31 9.67
C ILE A 116 -4.99 -20.54 10.04
N THR A 117 -5.41 -21.28 11.06
CA THR A 117 -4.59 -22.30 11.72
C THR A 117 -4.53 -23.60 10.93
N THR A 118 -5.63 -23.96 10.26
CA THR A 118 -5.75 -25.27 9.59
C THR A 118 -6.43 -25.12 8.24
N ASN A 119 -5.72 -24.71 7.19
CA ASN A 119 -6.17 -24.80 5.79
C ASN A 119 -7.65 -24.40 5.55
N GLY A 120 -8.11 -23.35 6.24
CA GLY A 120 -9.49 -22.85 6.18
C GLY A 120 -10.47 -23.31 7.28
N ALA A 121 -10.08 -24.21 8.19
CA ALA A 121 -10.97 -24.80 9.19
C ALA A 121 -11.49 -23.82 10.26
N ASN A 122 -10.79 -22.69 10.47
CA ASN A 122 -11.21 -21.63 11.37
C ASN A 122 -11.64 -20.36 10.63
N ILE A 123 -11.94 -20.46 9.32
CA ILE A 123 -12.58 -19.36 8.59
C ILE A 123 -14.01 -19.20 9.13
N GLU A 124 -14.35 -17.99 9.53
CA GLU A 124 -15.71 -17.64 9.89
C GLU A 124 -16.46 -17.15 8.66
N TYR A 125 -17.60 -17.79 8.40
CA TYR A 125 -18.46 -17.45 7.28
C TYR A 125 -19.69 -16.64 7.72
N GLN A 126 -20.08 -15.66 6.91
CA GLN A 126 -21.29 -14.85 7.09
C GLN A 126 -22.22 -15.03 5.89
N GLU A 127 -23.52 -14.89 6.13
CA GLU A 127 -24.51 -15.00 5.06
C GLU A 127 -24.27 -13.95 3.96
N MET A 128 -24.22 -14.43 2.71
CA MET A 128 -24.11 -13.58 1.53
C MET A 128 -25.49 -13.06 1.12
N SER A 129 -25.64 -11.73 1.09
CA SER A 129 -26.72 -11.05 0.34
C SER A 129 -26.36 -9.60 0.09
N VAL A 130 -26.92 -9.01 -0.98
CA VAL A 130 -26.81 -7.55 -1.24
C VAL A 130 -27.27 -6.75 -0.02
N SER A 131 -28.35 -7.17 0.65
CA SER A 131 -28.82 -6.55 1.90
C SER A 131 -27.80 -6.63 3.03
N ALA A 132 -27.13 -7.77 3.22
CA ALA A 132 -26.12 -7.94 4.26
C ALA A 132 -24.88 -7.08 3.98
N VAL A 133 -24.46 -6.94 2.71
CA VAL A 133 -23.34 -6.07 2.34
C VAL A 133 -23.71 -4.60 2.56
N ASN A 134 -24.89 -4.17 2.15
CA ASN A 134 -25.37 -2.80 2.40
C ASN A 134 -25.48 -2.49 3.90
N ALA A 135 -25.96 -3.44 4.71
CA ALA A 135 -26.02 -3.30 6.15
C ALA A 135 -24.61 -3.13 6.76
N TYR A 136 -23.63 -3.89 6.28
CA TYR A 136 -22.24 -3.75 6.70
C TYR A 136 -21.64 -2.39 6.31
N LEU A 137 -21.90 -1.90 5.09
CA LEU A 137 -21.44 -0.57 4.66
C LEU A 137 -22.05 0.57 5.47
N GLN A 138 -23.30 0.43 5.93
CA GLN A 138 -23.97 1.42 6.77
C GLN A 138 -23.50 1.40 8.22
N ASN A 139 -23.13 0.22 8.73
CA ASN A 139 -22.68 0.04 10.11
C ASN A 139 -21.52 -0.97 10.17
N PRO A 140 -20.32 -0.57 9.71
CA PRO A 140 -19.16 -1.46 9.67
C PRO A 140 -18.71 -1.86 11.07
N VAL A 141 -18.10 -3.03 11.18
CA VAL A 141 -17.63 -3.57 12.47
C VAL A 141 -16.15 -3.24 12.64
N ALA A 142 -15.82 -2.53 13.71
CA ALA A 142 -14.43 -2.16 14.02
C ALA A 142 -13.54 -3.41 14.21
N GLY A 143 -12.30 -3.33 13.72
CA GLY A 143 -11.32 -4.44 13.80
C GLY A 143 -11.68 -5.65 12.93
N THR A 144 -12.59 -5.49 11.97
CA THR A 144 -13.03 -6.57 11.07
C THR A 144 -12.82 -6.20 9.61
N ILE A 145 -12.42 -7.18 8.81
CA ILE A 145 -12.46 -7.17 7.35
C ILE A 145 -13.51 -8.20 6.91
N ARG A 146 -14.46 -7.80 6.08
CA ARG A 146 -15.41 -8.71 5.45
C ARG A 146 -15.01 -8.95 4.00
N VAL A 147 -14.91 -10.21 3.60
CA VAL A 147 -14.64 -10.65 2.22
C VAL A 147 -15.94 -11.19 1.64
N VAL A 148 -16.45 -10.49 0.63
CA VAL A 148 -17.67 -10.83 -0.11
C VAL A 148 -17.25 -11.52 -1.40
N TYR A 149 -17.74 -12.73 -1.63
CA TYR A 149 -17.58 -13.39 -2.92
C TYR A 149 -18.84 -13.13 -3.76
N ASP A 150 -18.79 -12.15 -4.66
CA ASP A 150 -19.94 -11.77 -5.50
C ASP A 150 -20.08 -12.76 -6.67
N SER A 151 -20.60 -13.95 -6.36
CA SER A 151 -20.69 -15.09 -7.27
C SER A 151 -21.50 -14.81 -8.54
N ASN A 152 -22.43 -13.85 -8.50
CA ASN A 152 -23.29 -13.49 -9.61
C ASN A 152 -23.14 -12.04 -10.12
N GLY A 153 -22.41 -11.18 -9.41
CA GLY A 153 -22.16 -9.79 -9.79
C GLY A 153 -23.22 -8.79 -9.29
N ASP A 154 -24.17 -9.22 -8.46
CA ASP A 154 -25.28 -8.38 -8.02
C ASP A 154 -24.85 -7.34 -6.98
N VAL A 155 -23.86 -7.66 -6.14
CA VAL A 155 -23.32 -6.71 -5.18
C VAL A 155 -22.61 -5.57 -5.92
N LEU A 156 -21.75 -5.90 -6.87
CA LEU A 156 -21.03 -4.92 -7.71
C LEU A 156 -22.02 -4.05 -8.50
N ARG A 157 -23.02 -4.65 -9.15
CA ARG A 157 -24.06 -3.89 -9.88
C ARG A 157 -24.87 -2.98 -8.95
N ASN A 158 -25.20 -3.43 -7.74
CA ASN A 158 -25.88 -2.60 -6.74
C ASN A 158 -25.04 -1.39 -6.31
N LEU A 159 -23.71 -1.51 -6.34
CA LEU A 159 -22.77 -0.41 -6.09
C LEU A 159 -22.51 0.47 -7.34
N GLY A 160 -23.17 0.19 -8.47
CA GLY A 160 -23.01 0.93 -9.72
C GLY A 160 -21.76 0.56 -10.51
N ILE A 161 -21.17 -0.61 -10.24
CA ILE A 161 -19.93 -1.08 -10.84
C ILE A 161 -20.25 -2.16 -11.86
N ASP A 162 -19.66 -2.06 -13.04
CA ASP A 162 -19.80 -3.07 -14.08
C ASP A 162 -18.91 -4.29 -13.78
N PRO A 163 -19.49 -5.48 -13.49
CA PRO A 163 -18.70 -6.67 -13.16
C PRO A 163 -17.96 -7.25 -14.38
N GLN A 164 -18.11 -6.75 -15.60
CA GLN A 164 -17.38 -7.29 -16.75
C GLN A 164 -15.90 -6.87 -16.79
N ASN A 165 -15.51 -5.83 -16.06
CA ASN A 165 -14.22 -5.17 -16.23
C ASN A 165 -13.34 -5.14 -14.96
N ILE A 166 -13.72 -5.90 -13.92
CA ILE A 166 -13.05 -5.83 -12.62
C ILE A 166 -12.99 -7.20 -11.94
N LEU A 167 -11.83 -7.55 -11.37
CA LEU A 167 -11.64 -8.81 -10.64
C LEU A 167 -12.09 -8.71 -9.18
N GLY A 168 -11.88 -7.57 -8.55
CA GLY A 168 -12.28 -7.32 -7.17
C GLY A 168 -12.14 -5.85 -6.78
N ILE A 169 -12.55 -5.54 -5.54
CA ILE A 169 -12.44 -4.21 -4.93
C ILE A 169 -12.16 -4.35 -3.44
N GLY A 170 -11.12 -3.69 -2.94
CA GLY A 170 -10.83 -3.48 -1.54
C GLY A 170 -11.19 -2.07 -1.10
N LEU A 171 -11.98 -1.97 -0.04
CA LEU A 171 -12.50 -0.72 0.52
C LEU A 171 -12.02 -0.57 1.97
N PRO A 172 -11.01 0.27 2.23
CA PRO A 172 -10.68 0.66 3.60
C PRO A 172 -11.77 1.58 4.17
N LEU A 173 -12.31 1.26 5.35
CA LEU A 173 -13.41 2.00 5.95
C LEU A 173 -12.93 2.78 7.18
N ALA A 174 -12.98 4.11 7.08
CA ALA A 174 -12.86 4.99 8.22
C ALA A 174 -14.24 5.18 8.87
N MET A 175 -14.33 4.88 10.16
CA MET A 175 -15.61 4.92 10.90
C MET A 175 -15.80 6.23 11.67
N ASP A 176 -14.72 6.92 12.02
CA ASP A 176 -14.76 8.21 12.70
C ASP A 176 -14.54 9.35 11.69
N SER A 177 -15.59 10.13 11.45
CA SER A 177 -15.54 11.29 10.57
C SER A 177 -14.51 12.36 10.98
N ASN A 178 -14.13 12.43 12.26
CA ASN A 178 -13.10 13.33 12.75
C ASN A 178 -11.69 12.81 12.49
N ARG A 179 -11.56 11.52 12.17
CA ARG A 179 -10.29 10.82 11.94
C ARG A 179 -10.36 10.03 10.63
N PRO A 180 -10.59 10.71 9.49
CA PRO A 180 -10.84 10.06 8.19
C PRO A 180 -9.62 9.32 7.63
N ASN A 181 -8.45 9.52 8.23
CA ASN A 181 -7.19 8.84 7.92
C ASN A 181 -7.00 7.53 8.69
N GLU A 182 -7.98 7.11 9.49
CA GLU A 182 -7.87 5.92 10.32
C GLU A 182 -8.81 4.85 9.80
N ILE A 183 -8.21 3.78 9.29
CA ILE A 183 -8.93 2.61 8.86
C ILE A 183 -9.30 1.83 10.11
N CYS A 184 -10.59 1.57 10.25
CA CYS A 184 -11.18 0.97 11.44
C CYS A 184 -11.88 -0.36 11.09
N SER A 185 -12.24 -0.52 9.82
CA SER A 185 -12.92 -1.69 9.27
C SER A 185 -12.58 -1.82 7.79
N GLY A 186 -12.97 -2.91 7.15
CA GLY A 186 -12.65 -3.18 5.75
C GLY A 186 -13.70 -4.02 5.06
N LEU A 187 -13.92 -3.76 3.78
CA LEU A 187 -14.75 -4.59 2.91
C LEU A 187 -13.94 -4.96 1.67
N MET A 188 -13.99 -6.22 1.28
CA MET A 188 -13.45 -6.71 0.02
C MET A 188 -14.60 -7.34 -0.76
N ILE A 189 -14.69 -7.08 -2.05
CA ILE A 189 -15.67 -7.70 -2.94
C ILE A 189 -14.88 -8.36 -4.05
N LEU A 190 -14.88 -9.69 -4.08
CA LEU A 190 -14.28 -10.48 -5.15
C LEU A 190 -15.35 -10.78 -6.19
N ASN A 191 -15.06 -10.54 -7.46
CA ASN A 191 -15.99 -10.80 -8.54
C ASN A 191 -16.01 -12.30 -8.89
N GLY A 192 -16.77 -13.06 -8.11
CA GLY A 192 -16.91 -14.50 -8.30
C GLY A 192 -17.43 -14.87 -9.69
N SER A 193 -18.24 -14.02 -10.31
CA SER A 193 -18.75 -14.26 -11.67
C SER A 193 -17.65 -14.39 -12.73
N LEU A 194 -16.56 -13.63 -12.61
CA LEU A 194 -15.37 -13.76 -13.46
C LEU A 194 -14.40 -14.80 -12.93
N LEU A 195 -14.12 -14.79 -11.63
CA LEU A 195 -13.12 -15.66 -11.00
C LEU A 195 -13.44 -17.15 -11.15
N ASN A 196 -14.73 -17.52 -11.15
CA ASN A 196 -15.18 -18.89 -11.40
C ASN A 196 -14.68 -19.43 -12.77
N ASN A 197 -14.60 -18.58 -13.79
CA ASN A 197 -14.15 -18.96 -15.13
C ASN A 197 -12.61 -18.93 -15.26
N LEU A 198 -11.96 -18.05 -14.52
CA LEU A 198 -10.51 -17.83 -14.57
C LEU A 198 -9.73 -18.79 -13.66
N GLY A 199 -10.37 -19.32 -12.62
CA GLY A 199 -9.83 -20.34 -11.74
C GLY A 199 -9.06 -19.81 -10.53
N PRO A 200 -8.52 -20.73 -9.69
CA PRO A 200 -8.03 -20.42 -8.35
C PRO A 200 -6.80 -19.49 -8.33
N VAL A 201 -6.04 -19.41 -9.43
CA VAL A 201 -4.87 -18.54 -9.54
C VAL A 201 -5.28 -17.07 -9.53
N TYR A 202 -6.34 -16.73 -10.26
CA TYR A 202 -6.90 -15.38 -10.28
C TYR A 202 -7.59 -15.05 -8.97
N TYR A 203 -8.29 -16.01 -8.35
CA TYR A 203 -8.84 -15.83 -7.00
C TYR A 203 -7.74 -15.46 -6.01
N ARG A 204 -6.65 -16.24 -5.98
CA ARG A 204 -5.51 -15.98 -5.11
C ARG A 204 -4.93 -14.58 -5.33
N TYR A 205 -4.63 -14.23 -6.58
CA TYR A 205 -4.03 -12.93 -6.92
C TYR A 205 -4.94 -11.77 -6.51
N THR A 206 -6.23 -11.87 -6.84
CA THR A 206 -7.22 -10.83 -6.53
C THR A 206 -7.37 -10.67 -5.02
N LEU A 207 -7.55 -11.76 -4.27
CA LEU A 207 -7.66 -11.69 -2.82
C LEU A 207 -6.39 -11.11 -2.17
N LEU A 208 -5.21 -11.47 -2.65
CA LEU A 208 -3.93 -10.93 -2.18
C LEU A 208 -3.83 -9.40 -2.42
N HIS A 209 -4.24 -8.95 -3.61
CA HIS A 209 -4.26 -7.53 -4.02
C HIS A 209 -5.27 -6.70 -3.23
N GLU A 210 -6.53 -7.11 -3.23
CA GLU A 210 -7.61 -6.36 -2.58
C GLU A 210 -7.41 -6.26 -1.07
N LEU A 211 -6.74 -7.25 -0.46
CA LEU A 211 -6.40 -7.20 0.96
C LEU A 211 -5.38 -6.10 1.25
N GLY A 212 -4.44 -5.84 0.34
CA GLY A 212 -3.54 -4.71 0.45
C GLY A 212 -4.29 -3.38 0.45
N HIS A 213 -5.32 -3.22 -0.39
CA HIS A 213 -6.16 -2.01 -0.36
C HIS A 213 -6.83 -1.79 0.99
N VAL A 214 -7.39 -2.84 1.58
CA VAL A 214 -8.03 -2.76 2.89
C VAL A 214 -7.04 -2.48 4.02
N LEU A 215 -5.79 -2.92 3.88
CA LEU A 215 -4.69 -2.58 4.79
C LEU A 215 -4.16 -1.14 4.57
N GLY A 216 -4.63 -0.43 3.54
CA GLY A 216 -4.30 0.98 3.29
C GLY A 216 -3.24 1.21 2.20
N PHE A 217 -2.86 0.17 1.47
CA PHE A 217 -1.97 0.29 0.31
C PHE A 217 -2.76 0.73 -0.92
N ALA A 218 -2.34 1.80 -1.57
CA ALA A 218 -2.86 2.17 -2.88
C ALA A 218 -2.10 1.41 -3.98
N HIS A 219 -2.52 1.60 -5.23
CA HIS A 219 -1.85 0.98 -6.36
C HIS A 219 -0.36 1.37 -6.43
N SER A 220 0.49 0.37 -6.65
CA SER A 220 1.90 0.60 -6.97
C SER A 220 2.05 1.03 -8.43
N ILE A 221 2.98 1.94 -8.69
CA ILE A 221 3.42 2.27 -10.07
C ILE A 221 4.73 1.55 -10.42
N ALA A 222 5.35 0.85 -9.46
CA ALA A 222 6.46 -0.01 -9.78
C ALA A 222 5.93 -1.12 -10.71
N GLY A 223 6.61 -1.31 -11.84
CA GLY A 223 6.17 -2.15 -12.95
C GLY A 223 7.27 -2.20 -14.00
N ASP A 224 7.13 -3.08 -14.99
CA ASP A 224 8.10 -3.14 -16.09
C ASP A 224 7.94 -1.89 -16.97
N ASN A 225 8.91 -0.98 -16.86
CA ASN A 225 9.02 0.20 -17.70
C ASN A 225 9.72 -0.18 -19.02
N GLY A 226 9.13 -1.14 -19.74
CA GLY A 226 9.54 -1.49 -21.10
C GLY A 226 9.55 -0.26 -22.01
N SER A 227 10.45 -0.28 -23.00
CA SER A 227 11.00 0.86 -23.76
C SER A 227 10.04 1.67 -24.67
N ALA A 228 8.80 1.92 -24.24
CA ALA A 228 7.81 2.69 -24.99
C ALA A 228 6.94 3.63 -24.13
N GLY A 229 7.23 3.80 -22.83
CA GLY A 229 6.43 4.68 -21.97
C GLY A 229 5.01 4.17 -21.70
N LEU A 230 4.78 2.88 -21.92
CA LEU A 230 3.58 2.16 -21.54
C LEU A 230 3.93 1.24 -20.38
N VAL A 231 3.11 1.24 -19.34
CA VAL A 231 3.24 0.32 -18.21
C VAL A 231 2.79 -1.05 -18.70
N ASP A 232 3.73 -1.95 -18.96
CA ASP A 232 3.41 -3.30 -19.41
C ASP A 232 3.26 -4.22 -18.21
N ALA A 233 2.03 -4.69 -17.98
CA ALA A 233 1.73 -5.71 -16.97
C ALA A 233 2.09 -7.13 -17.43
N SER A 234 2.58 -7.28 -18.68
CA SER A 234 2.73 -8.58 -19.30
C SER A 234 3.95 -9.33 -18.73
N THR A 235 3.64 -10.32 -17.89
CA THR A 235 4.41 -11.56 -17.66
C THR A 235 5.46 -11.64 -16.55
N SER A 236 5.63 -10.62 -15.70
CA SER A 236 6.74 -10.63 -14.75
C SER A 236 6.32 -10.81 -13.28
N ASP A 237 6.87 -11.84 -12.61
CA ASP A 237 6.80 -12.05 -11.14
C ASP A 237 7.44 -10.90 -10.34
N TYR A 238 8.11 -9.95 -11.02
CA TYR A 238 8.67 -8.75 -10.41
C TYR A 238 7.65 -7.59 -10.28
N ILE A 239 6.48 -7.66 -10.94
CA ILE A 239 5.44 -6.62 -10.82
C ILE A 239 4.83 -6.67 -9.40
N PRO A 240 4.85 -5.60 -8.61
CA PRO A 240 4.23 -5.54 -7.29
C PRO A 240 2.80 -6.10 -7.28
N VAL A 241 2.43 -6.79 -6.19
CA VAL A 241 1.06 -7.27 -5.99
C VAL A 241 0.06 -6.12 -6.11
N MET A 242 0.41 -4.94 -5.60
CA MET A 242 -0.46 -3.75 -5.64
C MET A 242 -0.51 -3.06 -7.00
N HIS A 243 0.08 -3.62 -8.05
CA HIS A 243 -0.07 -3.08 -9.40
C HIS A 243 -1.52 -3.24 -9.90
N PRO A 244 -2.14 -2.22 -10.54
CA PRO A 244 -3.57 -2.19 -10.86
C PRO A 244 -4.00 -3.18 -11.94
N PHE A 245 -3.04 -3.75 -12.67
CA PHE A 245 -3.31 -4.72 -13.73
C PHE A 245 -2.78 -6.09 -13.32
N ALA A 246 -3.68 -7.08 -13.30
CA ALA A 246 -3.32 -8.46 -13.03
C ALA A 246 -2.44 -9.01 -14.17
N PRO A 247 -1.36 -9.74 -13.87
CA PRO A 247 -0.61 -10.48 -14.88
C PRO A 247 -1.50 -11.52 -15.55
N ASN A 248 -1.22 -11.83 -16.82
CA ASN A 248 -1.97 -12.84 -17.57
C ASN A 248 -1.02 -13.91 -18.16
N PRO A 249 -0.96 -15.14 -17.61
CA PRO A 249 -1.60 -15.56 -16.36
C PRO A 249 -0.85 -15.05 -15.10
N PRO A 250 -1.52 -14.91 -13.95
CA PRO A 250 -0.85 -14.70 -12.67
C PRO A 250 -0.13 -15.96 -12.21
N SER A 251 0.87 -15.81 -11.34
CA SER A 251 1.59 -16.93 -10.73
C SER A 251 0.97 -17.37 -9.40
N LEU A 252 0.83 -18.68 -9.19
CA LEU A 252 0.41 -19.24 -7.89
C LEU A 252 1.47 -19.05 -6.80
N SER A 253 2.74 -18.88 -7.18
CA SER A 253 3.84 -18.60 -6.24
C SER A 253 4.07 -17.11 -6.03
N LYS A 254 3.18 -16.25 -6.56
CA LYS A 254 3.33 -14.80 -6.45
C LYS A 254 3.22 -14.36 -4.99
N THR A 255 4.33 -13.96 -4.37
CA THR A 255 4.33 -13.41 -3.02
C THR A 255 4.43 -11.90 -3.04
N LEU A 256 4.28 -11.27 -1.86
CA LEU A 256 4.58 -9.85 -1.67
C LEU A 256 6.01 -9.54 -2.17
N THR A 257 6.12 -8.54 -3.04
CA THR A 257 7.41 -8.09 -3.54
C THR A 257 8.09 -7.19 -2.51
N ASP A 258 9.32 -6.77 -2.78
CA ASP A 258 10.04 -5.86 -1.90
C ASP A 258 9.36 -4.47 -1.82
N ASP A 259 8.55 -4.10 -2.82
CA ASP A 259 7.72 -2.89 -2.79
C ASP A 259 6.66 -2.97 -1.68
N GLU A 260 5.88 -4.06 -1.63
CA GLU A 260 4.89 -4.28 -0.56
C GLU A 260 5.55 -4.41 0.82
N LYS A 261 6.69 -5.10 0.92
CA LYS A 261 7.42 -5.24 2.20
C LYS A 261 7.93 -3.88 2.70
N ALA A 262 8.42 -3.01 1.81
CA ALA A 262 8.83 -1.65 2.18
C ALA A 262 7.62 -0.82 2.65
N GLY A 263 6.47 -1.00 2.00
CA GLY A 263 5.21 -0.41 2.43
C GLY A 263 4.77 -0.89 3.82
N LEU A 264 4.81 -2.20 4.08
CA LEU A 264 4.51 -2.78 5.39
C LEU A 264 5.35 -2.16 6.51
N ASN A 265 6.67 -2.06 6.31
CA ASN A 265 7.59 -1.43 7.28
C ASN A 265 7.20 0.03 7.56
N SER A 266 6.73 0.73 6.52
CA SER A 266 6.44 2.17 6.59
C SER A 266 5.07 2.47 7.19
N VAL A 267 4.11 1.56 7.05
CA VAL A 267 2.75 1.72 7.57
C VAL A 267 2.62 1.13 8.97
N TYR A 268 3.21 -0.05 9.20
CA TYR A 268 3.00 -0.83 10.42
C TYR A 268 4.23 -0.93 11.33
N GLY A 269 5.35 -0.34 10.93
CA GLY A 269 6.62 -0.40 11.64
C GLY A 269 7.43 -1.65 11.28
N PRO A 270 8.70 -1.71 11.73
CA PRO A 270 9.57 -2.85 11.52
C PRO A 270 9.21 -4.08 12.37
#